data_AF-A0A9D1XZC8-F1
#
_entry.id   AF-A0A9D1XZC8-F1
#
_cell.length_a   1.000
_cell.length_b   1.000
_cell.length_c   1.000
_cell.angle_alpha   90.00
_cell.angle_beta   90.00
_cell.angle_gamma   90.00
#
_symmetry.space_group_name_H-M   'P 1'
#
loop_
_entity.id
_entity.type
_entity.pdbx_description
1 polymer ?
#
loop_
_entity_poly.entity_id
_entity_poly.type
_entity_poly.pdbx_seq_one_letter_code
_entity_poly.pdbx_strand_id
1 'polypeptide(L)'
;MAKLRIKLNRRGVRELLKSQEIMDECVRIAQQKANEAGSGYVADSGYVGKTRASAMVYPSSAAARQDNYHNNTLLKAFGGALKVRDKE
;
A
#
# COMPACT_ATOMS: atom_id res chain seq x y z
N MET A 1 -21.83 36.24 -16.16
CA MET A 1 -20.99 35.27 -15.40
C MET A 1 -20.29 34.35 -16.39
N ALA A 2 -18.98 34.49 -16.58
CA ALA A 2 -18.22 33.55 -17.41
C ALA A 2 -18.12 32.19 -16.69
N LYS A 3 -18.32 31.09 -17.42
CA LYS A 3 -18.25 29.72 -16.86
C LYS A 3 -16.79 29.38 -16.55
N LEU A 4 -16.39 29.41 -15.28
CA LEU A 4 -15.05 28.97 -14.83
C LEU A 4 -14.87 27.48 -15.17
N ARG A 5 -13.79 27.16 -15.89
CA ARG A 5 -13.41 25.77 -16.23
C ARG A 5 -12.07 25.43 -15.59
N ILE A 6 -12.11 24.59 -14.56
CA ILE A 6 -10.91 24.03 -13.94
C ILE A 6 -10.52 22.76 -14.71
N LYS A 7 -9.26 22.68 -15.17
CA LYS A 7 -8.70 21.49 -15.82
C LYS A 7 -7.57 20.92 -14.96
N LEU A 8 -7.59 19.60 -14.76
CA LEU A 8 -6.55 18.90 -14.02
C LEU A 8 -5.22 18.93 -14.79
N ASN A 9 -4.14 19.34 -14.13
CA ASN A 9 -2.78 19.20 -14.66
C ASN A 9 -2.33 17.74 -14.59
N ARG A 10 -2.72 16.94 -15.58
CA ARG A 10 -2.41 15.49 -15.63
C ARG A 10 -0.92 15.19 -15.63
N ARG A 11 -0.11 16.08 -16.22
CA ARG A 11 1.36 15.93 -16.24
C ARG A 11 1.93 16.14 -14.84
N GLY A 12 1.57 17.24 -14.18
CA GLY A 12 1.99 17.52 -12.81
C GLY A 12 1.54 16.46 -11.80
N VAL A 13 0.32 15.92 -11.96
CA VAL A 13 -0.14 14.79 -11.13
C VAL A 13 0.74 13.55 -11.34
N ARG A 14 1.15 13.25 -12.58
CA ARG A 14 2.02 12.10 -12.85
C ARG A 14 3.43 12.31 -12.31
N GLU A 15 3.94 13.53 -12.34
CA GLU A 15 5.21 13.91 -11.71
C GLU A 15 5.12 13.72 -10.19
N LEU A 16 4.06 14.26 -9.56
CA LEU A 16 3.78 14.08 -8.14
C LEU A 16 3.70 12.60 -7.75
N LEU A 17 2.97 11.76 -8.50
CA LEU A 17 2.85 10.33 -8.22
C LEU A 17 4.19 9.57 -8.31
N LYS A 18 5.21 10.14 -8.95
CA LYS A 18 6.55 9.57 -9.08
C LYS A 18 7.58 10.26 -8.17
N SER A 19 7.14 11.24 -7.38
CA SER A 19 8.01 12.01 -6.49
C SER A 19 8.55 11.16 -5.34
N GLN A 20 9.65 11.61 -4.77
CA GLN A 20 10.30 10.95 -3.65
C GLN A 20 9.39 10.97 -2.42
N GLU A 21 8.68 12.07 -2.20
CA GLU A 21 7.78 12.27 -1.07
C GLU A 21 6.63 11.25 -1.07
N ILE A 22 6.07 10.94 -2.25
CA ILE A 22 5.04 9.88 -2.37
C ILE A 22 5.66 8.50 -2.13
N MET A 23 6.90 8.26 -2.60
CA MET A 23 7.58 7.00 -2.36
C MET A 23 7.87 6.79 -0.86
N ASP A 24 8.37 7.81 -0.18
CA ASP A 24 8.67 7.77 1.26
C ASP A 24 7.40 7.50 2.07
N GLU A 25 6.28 8.10 1.70
CA GLU A 25 5.00 7.84 2.34
C GLU A 25 4.51 6.40 2.09
N CYS A 26 4.67 5.87 0.87
CA CYS A 26 4.39 4.47 0.59
C CYS A 26 5.25 3.54 1.45
N VAL A 27 6.55 3.82 1.59
CA VAL A 27 7.48 3.03 2.42
C VAL A 27 7.09 3.10 3.89
N ARG A 28 6.74 4.28 4.40
CA ARG A 28 6.28 4.49 5.78
C ARG A 28 5.04 3.65 6.07
N ILE A 29 4.05 3.67 5.18
CA ILE A 29 2.83 2.87 5.31
C ILE A 29 3.16 1.38 5.22
N ALA A 30 4.03 0.96 4.30
CA ALA A 30 4.44 -0.43 4.16
C ALA A 30 5.14 -0.95 5.42
N GLN A 31 6.04 -0.17 6.01
CA GLN A 31 6.72 -0.52 7.26
C GLN A 31 5.72 -0.64 8.43
N GLN A 32 4.77 0.29 8.53
CA GLN A 32 3.70 0.20 9.51
C GLN A 32 2.92 -1.11 9.34
N LYS A 33 2.55 -1.47 8.11
CA LYS A 33 1.81 -2.69 7.81
C LYS A 33 2.62 -3.97 8.03
N ALA A 34 3.92 -3.96 7.77
CA ALA A 34 4.81 -5.06 8.11
C ALA A 34 4.85 -5.29 9.63
N ASN A 35 4.94 -4.20 10.42
CA ASN A 35 4.91 -4.27 11.88
C ASN A 35 3.56 -4.79 12.41
N GLU A 36 2.44 -4.37 11.81
CA GLU A 36 1.09 -4.87 12.13
C GLU A 36 0.95 -6.37 11.79
N ALA A 37 1.56 -6.84 10.69
CA ALA A 37 1.55 -8.24 10.29
C ALA A 37 2.42 -9.15 11.17
N GLY A 38 3.45 -8.58 11.82
CA GLY A 38 4.25 -9.25 12.84
C GLY A 38 5.59 -9.82 12.33
N SER A 39 6.17 -10.74 13.12
CA SER A 39 7.52 -11.24 12.88
C SER A 39 7.65 -11.97 11.53
N GLY A 40 8.72 -11.65 10.78
CA GLY A 40 9.03 -12.26 9.50
C GLY A 40 8.28 -11.66 8.30
N TYR A 41 7.52 -10.58 8.50
CA TYR A 41 7.03 -9.71 7.43
C TYR A 41 7.96 -8.51 7.28
N VAL A 42 8.25 -8.13 6.03
CA VAL A 42 9.20 -7.06 5.70
C VAL A 42 8.61 -6.16 4.63
N ALA A 43 8.89 -4.86 4.74
CA ALA A 43 8.64 -3.89 3.70
C ALA A 43 9.89 -3.67 2.84
N ASP A 44 9.73 -3.48 1.53
CA ASP A 44 10.83 -3.07 0.66
C ASP A 44 11.18 -1.57 0.85
N SER A 45 12.24 -1.14 0.17
CA SER A 45 12.70 0.26 0.18
C SER A 45 11.90 1.18 -0.77
N GLY A 46 10.80 0.69 -1.35
CA GLY A 46 10.04 1.39 -2.38
C GLY A 46 10.69 1.36 -3.76
N TYR A 47 9.87 1.59 -4.79
CA TYR A 47 10.29 1.73 -6.18
C TYR A 47 9.33 2.60 -6.97
N VAL A 48 9.83 3.22 -8.05
CA VAL A 48 9.02 3.99 -9.00
C VAL A 48 8.74 3.15 -10.23
N GLY A 49 7.49 2.71 -10.38
CA GLY A 49 7.03 2.01 -11.58
C GLY A 49 6.77 2.95 -12.76
N LYS A 50 6.19 2.41 -13.84
CA LYS A 50 5.89 3.18 -15.06
C LYS A 50 5.06 4.44 -14.80
N THR A 51 4.15 4.38 -13.81
CA THR A 51 3.16 5.46 -13.57
C THR A 51 3.18 6.09 -12.18
N ARG A 52 3.75 5.42 -11.16
CA ARG A 52 3.68 5.84 -9.76
C ARG A 52 4.75 5.17 -8.90
N ALA A 53 5.06 5.75 -7.76
CA ALA A 53 5.79 5.09 -6.68
C ALA A 53 4.91 4.05 -5.96
N SER A 54 5.55 3.02 -5.43
CA SER A 54 4.93 1.93 -4.68
C SER A 54 5.95 1.35 -3.70
N ALA A 55 5.46 0.73 -2.64
CA ALA A 55 6.23 -0.11 -1.74
C ALA A 55 5.46 -1.41 -1.49
N MET A 56 6.17 -2.51 -1.21
CA MET A 56 5.60 -3.84 -1.04
C MET A 56 5.87 -4.38 0.37
N VAL A 57 4.89 -5.08 0.93
CA VAL A 57 5.05 -5.89 2.15
C VAL A 57 4.95 -7.36 1.79
N TYR A 58 5.88 -8.18 2.25
CA TYR A 58 5.93 -9.61 1.94
C TYR A 58 6.46 -10.46 3.11
N PRO A 59 6.08 -11.74 3.19
CA PRO A 59 6.62 -12.67 4.18
C PRO A 59 8.04 -13.13 3.78
N SER A 60 9.06 -12.68 4.51
CA SER A 60 10.46 -13.05 4.25
C SER A 60 10.80 -14.44 4.80
N SER A 61 10.19 -14.84 5.92
CA SER A 61 10.46 -16.13 6.58
C SER A 61 9.50 -17.24 6.14
N ALA A 62 9.92 -18.51 6.29
CA ALA A 62 9.05 -19.66 6.03
C ALA A 62 7.83 -19.69 6.97
N ALA A 63 8.03 -19.30 8.25
CA ALA A 63 6.96 -19.19 9.23
C ALA A 63 5.93 -18.12 8.83
N ALA A 64 6.38 -16.94 8.39
CA ALA A 64 5.49 -15.87 7.92
C ALA A 64 4.74 -16.25 6.63
N ARG A 65 5.36 -17.03 5.72
CA ARG A 65 4.66 -17.55 4.54
C ARG A 65 3.53 -18.49 4.94
N GLN A 66 3.79 -19.39 5.87
CA GLN A 66 2.79 -20.33 6.39
C GLN A 66 1.67 -19.59 7.12
N ASP A 67 2.01 -18.63 7.99
CA ASP A 67 1.05 -17.76 8.67
C ASP A 67 0.16 -17.01 7.66
N ASN A 68 0.75 -16.32 6.68
CA ASN A 68 -0.02 -15.56 5.70
C ASN A 68 -1.00 -16.46 4.93
N TYR A 69 -0.57 -17.67 4.56
CA TYR A 69 -1.38 -18.63 3.83
C TYR A 69 -2.61 -19.09 4.64
N HIS A 70 -2.44 -19.41 5.92
CA HIS A 70 -3.55 -19.89 6.76
C HIS A 70 -4.43 -18.77 7.30
N ASN A 71 -3.84 -17.62 7.61
CA ASN A 71 -4.49 -16.56 8.37
C ASN A 71 -4.90 -15.35 7.53
N ASN A 72 -4.52 -15.29 6.26
CA ASN A 72 -4.74 -14.13 5.38
C ASN A 72 -4.19 -12.83 6.00
N THR A 73 -3.05 -12.93 6.69
CA THR A 73 -2.48 -11.87 7.53
C THR A 73 -2.32 -10.55 6.77
N LEU A 74 -1.72 -10.58 5.57
CA LEU A 74 -1.58 -9.36 4.76
C LEU A 74 -2.93 -8.81 4.30
N LEU A 75 -3.89 -9.65 3.88
CA LEU A 75 -5.21 -9.17 3.49
C LEU A 75 -5.91 -8.46 4.65
N LYS A 76 -5.84 -9.02 5.86
CA LYS A 76 -6.38 -8.40 7.08
C LYS A 76 -5.66 -7.09 7.42
N ALA A 77 -4.33 -7.07 7.36
CA ALA A 77 -3.53 -5.87 7.60
C ALA A 77 -3.90 -4.72 6.64
N PHE A 78 -4.17 -5.01 5.37
CA PHE A 78 -4.60 -4.04 4.37
C PHE A 78 -6.13 -3.79 4.34
N GLY A 79 -6.88 -4.33 5.31
CA GLY A 79 -8.33 -4.09 5.43
C GLY A 79 -9.19 -4.87 4.42
N GLY A 80 -8.62 -5.85 3.72
CA GLY A 80 -9.31 -6.76 2.81
C GLY A 80 -10.05 -7.92 3.49
N ALA A 81 -10.25 -7.86 4.82
CA ALA A 81 -11.02 -8.88 5.52
C ALA A 81 -12.45 -8.96 4.94
N LEU A 82 -12.96 -10.19 4.79
CA LEU A 82 -14.37 -10.46 4.53
C LEU A 82 -15.21 -9.58 5.47
N LYS A 83 -16.00 -8.66 4.90
CA LYS A 83 -17.13 -8.08 5.64
C LYS A 83 -18.03 -9.24 6.01
N VAL A 84 -17.86 -9.80 7.20
CA VAL A 84 -18.91 -10.61 7.81
C VAL A 84 -20.08 -9.64 7.91
N ARG A 85 -21.13 -9.83 7.09
CA ARG A 85 -22.40 -9.13 7.33
C ARG A 85 -22.78 -9.52 8.75
N ASP A 86 -22.72 -8.56 9.66
CA ASP A 86 -23.32 -8.72 10.98
C ASP A 86 -24.76 -9.18 10.72
N LYS A 87 -25.06 -10.41 11.09
CA LYS A 87 -26.42 -10.93 11.08
C LYS A 87 -27.08 -10.35 12.33
N GLU A 88 -27.75 -9.21 12.16
CA GLU A 88 -28.92 -8.89 12.97
C GLU A 88 -30.03 -9.91 12.70
#